data_AF-A0A5C5Z1Q0-F1
#
_entry.id   AF-A0A5C5Z1Q0-F1
#
_cell.length_a   1.000
_cell.length_b   1.000
_cell.length_c   1.000
_cell.angle_alpha   90.00
_cell.angle_beta   90.00
_cell.angle_gamma   90.00
#
_symmetry.space_group_name_H-M   'P 1'
#
loop_
_entity.id
_entity.type
_entity.pdbx_description
1 polymer ?
#
loop_
_entity_poly.entity_id
_entity_poly.type
_entity_poly.pdbx_seq_one_letter_code
_entity_poly.pdbx_strand_id
1 'polypeptide(L)' 'MTKAVDRKSGISRRGRPARDPKLIRRNRVVTLLTDAELEKLTGVADREEKSVSALVHEVVSKFLKRLK' A
#
# COMPACT_ATOMS: atom_id res chain seq x y z
N MET A 1 -26.97 -28.66 -19.70
CA MET A 1 -27.77 -27.59 -19.08
C MET A 1 -27.72 -27.74 -17.57
N THR A 2 -27.02 -26.87 -16.86
CA THR A 2 -27.31 -26.52 -15.45
C THR A 2 -26.67 -25.16 -15.17
N LYS A 3 -27.45 -24.33 -14.48
CA LYS A 3 -27.45 -22.86 -14.56
C LYS A 3 -26.31 -22.24 -13.77
N ALA A 4 -25.79 -21.12 -14.29
CA ALA A 4 -24.98 -20.18 -13.54
C ALA A 4 -25.73 -19.71 -12.30
N VAL A 5 -25.09 -19.80 -11.12
CA VAL A 5 -25.60 -19.19 -9.90
C VAL A 5 -25.07 -17.76 -9.86
N ASP A 6 -25.90 -16.88 -10.42
CA ASP A 6 -25.77 -15.43 -10.34
C ASP A 6 -25.97 -15.00 -8.88
N ARG A 7 -24.88 -14.77 -8.15
CA ARG A 7 -24.96 -14.23 -6.79
C ARG A 7 -25.14 -12.72 -6.88
N LYS A 8 -26.41 -12.34 -6.82
CA LYS A 8 -26.93 -10.97 -6.64
C LYS A 8 -25.95 -10.05 -5.94
N SER A 9 -25.55 -9.04 -6.71
CA SER A 9 -25.10 -7.71 -6.31
C SER A 9 -25.82 -7.19 -5.06
N GLY A 10 -25.12 -7.14 -3.93
CA GLY A 10 -25.58 -6.51 -2.70
C GLY A 10 -24.59 -5.44 -2.26
N ILE A 11 -25.10 -4.22 -2.06
CA ILE A 11 -24.39 -2.95 -1.78
C ILE A 11 -23.98 -2.20 -3.05
N SER A 12 -24.98 -1.54 -3.66
CA SER A 12 -24.79 -0.37 -4.51
C SER A 12 -24.06 0.71 -3.71
N ARG A 13 -22.73 0.67 -3.66
CA ARG A 13 -21.93 1.86 -3.32
C ARG A 13 -22.16 2.85 -4.45
N ARG A 14 -22.99 3.87 -4.25
CA ARG A 14 -23.06 4.99 -5.19
C ARG A 14 -21.68 5.65 -5.22
N GLY A 15 -20.93 5.43 -6.31
CA GLY A 15 -19.54 5.86 -6.46
C GLY A 15 -18.88 5.18 -7.66
N ARG A 16 -17.67 5.63 -8.03
CA ARG A 16 -16.90 5.05 -9.15
C ARG A 16 -16.71 3.54 -8.90
N PRO A 17 -16.99 2.67 -9.89
CA PRO A 17 -16.69 1.25 -9.76
C PRO A 17 -15.22 1.06 -9.39
N ALA A 18 -14.95 0.08 -8.52
CA ALA A 18 -13.59 -0.29 -8.19
C ALA A 18 -12.85 -0.61 -9.49
N ARG A 19 -11.69 0.02 -9.71
CA ARG A 19 -10.84 -0.31 -10.86
C ARG A 19 -10.39 -1.77 -10.73
N ASP A 20 -10.16 -2.41 -11.88
CA ASP A 20 -9.55 -3.74 -11.92
C ASP A 20 -8.34 -3.79 -10.97
N PRO A 21 -8.29 -4.74 -10.02
CA PRO A 21 -7.17 -4.91 -9.10
C PRO A 21 -5.81 -4.93 -9.79
N LYS A 22 -5.72 -5.46 -11.02
CA LYS A 22 -4.48 -5.49 -11.82
C LYS A 22 -4.00 -4.09 -12.23
N LEU A 23 -4.90 -3.10 -12.25
CA LEU A 23 -4.61 -1.71 -12.56
C LEU A 23 -4.40 -0.84 -11.31
N ILE A 24 -4.58 -1.40 -10.11
CA ILE A 24 -4.37 -0.68 -8.85
C ILE A 24 -2.87 -0.68 -8.54
N ARG A 25 -2.19 0.45 -8.80
CA ARG A 25 -0.77 0.65 -8.49
C ARG A 25 -0.45 0.79 -6.99
N ARG A 26 -1.33 0.34 -6.09
CA ARG A 26 -1.20 0.51 -4.62
C ARG A 26 -1.01 -0.85 -3.96
N ASN A 27 0.15 -1.46 -4.19
CA ASN A 27 0.54 -2.67 -3.47
C ASN A 27 0.91 -2.30 -2.03
N ARG A 28 0.20 -2.89 -1.06
CA ARG A 28 0.57 -2.79 0.34
C ARG A 28 1.63 -3.85 0.64
N VAL A 29 2.78 -3.41 1.13
CA VAL A 29 3.85 -4.28 1.58
C VAL A 29 3.86 -4.27 3.09
N VAL A 30 3.83 -5.47 3.69
CA VAL A 30 3.95 -5.64 5.14
C VAL A 30 5.38 -6.12 5.41
N THR A 31 6.04 -5.49 6.37
CA THR A 31 7.38 -5.87 6.82
C THR A 31 7.41 -5.91 8.34
N LEU A 32 8.37 -6.65 8.88
CA LEU A 32 8.63 -6.72 10.31
C LEU A 32 9.79 -5.78 10.65
N LEU A 33 9.66 -5.11 11.78
CA LEU A 33 10.67 -4.24 12.40
C LEU A 33 10.65 -4.50 13.90
N THR A 34 11.78 -4.29 14.55
CA THR A 34 11.81 -4.18 16.01
C THR A 34 11.22 -2.85 16.46
N ASP A 35 10.76 -2.77 17.71
CA ASP A 35 10.20 -1.53 18.28
C ASP A 35 11.21 -0.39 18.23
N ALA A 36 12.49 -0.66 18.52
CA ALA A 36 13.56 0.32 18.47
C ALA A 36 13.84 0.83 17.04
N GLU A 37 13.70 -0.01 16.02
CA GLU A 37 13.83 0.41 14.61
C GLU A 37 12.63 1.27 14.19
N LEU A 38 11.42 0.87 14.59
CA LEU A 38 10.21 1.62 14.30
C LEU A 38 10.22 3.01 14.96
N GLU A 39 10.67 3.10 16.21
CA GLU A 39 10.80 4.36 16.94
C GLU A 39 11.79 5.31 16.25
N LYS A 40 12.96 4.80 15.84
CA LYS A 40 13.94 5.57 15.07
C LYS A 40 13.35 6.07 13.75
N LEU A 41 12.67 5.20 13.02
CA LEU A 41 12.02 5.54 11.74
C LEU A 41 10.96 6.63 11.92
N THR A 42 10.15 6.51 12.96
CA THR A 42 9.09 7.49 13.30
C THR A 42 9.71 8.83 13.66
N GLY A 43 10.74 8.84 14.52
CA GLY A 43 11.43 10.09 14.89
C GLY A 43 12.15 10.80 13.75
N VAL A 44 12.54 10.09 12.69
CA VAL A 44 13.05 10.72 11.44
C VAL A 44 11.90 11.22 10.58
N ALA A 45 10.83 10.44 10.45
CA ALA A 45 9.65 10.82 9.68
C ALA A 45 9.01 12.10 10.23
N ASP A 46 8.90 12.23 11.56
CA ASP A 46 8.38 13.44 12.22
C ASP A 46 9.27 14.65 11.96
N ARG A 47 10.60 14.48 12.03
CA ARG A 47 11.58 15.55 11.73
C ARG A 47 11.53 16.03 10.29
N GLU A 48 11.23 15.13 9.35
CA GLU A 48 11.10 15.46 7.92
C GLU A 48 9.67 15.85 7.52
N GLU A 49 8.72 15.91 8.47
CA GLU A 49 7.30 16.16 8.23
C GLU A 49 6.68 15.21 7.17
N LYS A 50 7.10 13.94 7.20
CA LYS A 50 6.67 12.90 6.26
C LYS A 50 5.97 11.76 6.98
N SER A 51 5.11 11.03 6.25
CA SER A 51 4.64 9.73 6.76
C SER A 51 5.77 8.71 6.71
N VAL A 52 5.78 7.78 7.67
CA VAL A 52 6.74 6.65 7.69
C VAL A 52 6.75 5.90 6.36
N SER A 53 5.57 5.68 5.76
CA SER A 53 5.46 5.01 4.46
C SER A 53 6.13 5.77 3.31
N ALA A 54 6.06 7.11 3.33
CA ALA A 54 6.68 7.95 2.31
C ALA A 54 8.20 7.96 2.47
N LEU A 55 8.69 8.07 3.70
CA LEU A 55 10.11 8.01 4.03
C LEU A 55 10.72 6.67 3.59
N VAL A 56 10.08 5.54 3.95
CA VAL A 56 10.52 4.19 3.54
C VAL A 56 10.55 4.06 2.02
N HIS A 57 9.51 4.52 1.34
CA HIS A 57 9.47 4.51 -0.12
C HIS A 57 10.62 5.30 -0.74
N GLU A 58 10.95 6.47 -0.20
CA GLU A 58 12.07 7.29 -0.66
C GLU A 58 13.42 6.59 -0.48
N VAL A 59 13.67 6.02 0.70
CA VAL A 59 14.90 5.28 1.02
C VAL A 59 15.07 4.08 0.09
N VAL A 60 14.04 3.24 -0.03
CA VAL A 60 14.06 2.05 -0.90
C VAL A 60 14.24 2.46 -2.36
N SER A 61 13.55 3.51 -2.82
CA SER A 61 13.69 4.00 -4.20
C SER A 61 15.11 4.50 -4.48
N LYS A 62 15.74 5.23 -3.55
CA LYS A 62 17.12 5.70 -3.69
C LYS A 62 18.09 4.51 -3.71
N PHE A 63 17.90 3.53 -2.85
CA PHE A 63 18.72 2.31 -2.80
C PHE A 63 18.64 1.53 -4.12
N LEU A 64 17.44 1.27 -4.63
CA LEU A 64 17.24 0.55 -5.90
C LEU A 64 17.80 1.29 -7.11
N LYS A 65 17.80 2.63 -7.10
CA LYS A 65 18.42 3.43 -8.16
C LYS A 65 19.95 3.38 -8.14
N ARG A 66 20.57 3.17 -6.97
CA ARG A 66 22.03 3.03 -6.84
C ARG A 66 22.54 1.65 -7.25
N LEU A 67 21.68 0.64 -7.17
CA LEU A 67 21.99 -0.73 -7.56
C LEU A 67 21.93 -0.95 -9.08
N LYS A 68 21.30 -0.04 -9.82
CA LYS A 68 21.26 -0.03 -11.28
C LYS A 68 22.41 0.78 -11.83
#